data_AF-A0A419SNV3-F1
#
_entry.id   AF-A0A419SNV3-F1
#
_cell.length_a   1.000
_cell.length_b   1.000
_cell.length_c   1.000
_cell.angle_alpha   90.00
_cell.angle_beta   90.00
_cell.angle_gamma   90.00
#
_symmetry.space_group_name_H-M   'P 1'
#
loop_
_entity.id
_entity.type
_entity.pdbx_description
1 polymer ?
#
loop_
_entity_poly.entity_id
_entity_poly.type
_entity_poly.pdbx_seq_one_letter_code
_entity_poly.pdbx_strand_id
1 'polypeptide(L)'
;MWGDHVANLKKLIYFLNQLEKMKIYYKLNKVRNEAIMVEVAVPGQRWEIEFMEDGTIEIEKFISDQDFYDSNELDVLLRDFSD
;
A
#
# COMPACT_ATOMS: atom_id res chain seq x y z
N MET A 1 -16.71 23.40 -3.00
CA MET A 1 -17.36 23.29 -1.67
C MET A 1 -16.57 22.24 -0.91
N TRP A 2 -15.90 22.62 0.18
CA TRP A 2 -15.17 21.66 1.01
C TRP A 2 -16.22 20.99 1.91
N GLY A 3 -16.86 19.93 1.41
CA GLY A 3 -17.89 19.16 2.12
C GLY A 3 -17.30 18.18 3.15
N ASP A 4 -18.17 17.47 3.85
CA ASP A 4 -17.85 16.61 5.01
C ASP A 4 -17.04 15.34 4.64
N HIS A 5 -15.74 15.48 4.37
CA HIS A 5 -14.77 14.36 4.26
C HIS A 5 -14.09 14.01 5.60
N VAL A 6 -14.58 14.58 6.70
CA VAL A 6 -13.92 14.55 8.02
C VAL A 6 -13.82 13.12 8.59
N ALA A 7 -14.80 12.26 8.30
CA ALA A 7 -14.82 10.89 8.84
C ALA A 7 -13.70 10.02 8.25
N ASN A 8 -13.37 10.19 6.98
CA ASN A 8 -12.36 9.37 6.32
C ASN A 8 -10.93 9.76 6.74
N LEU A 9 -10.67 11.07 6.82
CA LEU A 9 -9.38 11.57 7.32
C LEU A 9 -9.11 11.09 8.75
N LYS A 10 -10.13 11.06 9.62
CA LYS A 10 -10.00 10.52 10.99
C LYS A 10 -9.59 9.04 11.00
N LYS A 11 -10.18 8.21 10.13
CA LYS A 11 -9.82 6.78 10.02
C LYS A 11 -8.37 6.61 9.55
N LEU A 12 -7.96 7.35 8.52
CA LEU A 12 -6.59 7.33 8.02
C LEU A 12 -5.60 7.72 9.12
N ILE A 13 -5.77 8.89 9.74
CA ILE A 13 -4.87 9.36 10.81
C ILE A 13 -4.84 8.38 11.99
N TYR A 14 -5.99 7.83 12.39
CA TYR A 14 -6.03 6.80 13.43
C TYR A 14 -5.19 5.57 13.06
N PHE A 15 -5.33 5.08 11.83
CA PHE A 15 -4.58 3.95 11.33
C PHE A 15 -3.07 4.23 11.31
N LEU A 16 -2.63 5.39 10.79
CA LEU A 16 -1.22 5.79 10.79
C LEU A 16 -0.64 5.85 12.19
N ASN A 17 -1.37 6.43 13.16
CA ASN A 17 -0.96 6.46 14.56
C ASN A 17 -0.80 5.04 15.15
N GLN A 18 -1.64 4.07 14.73
CA GLN A 18 -1.46 2.68 15.16
C GLN A 18 -0.19 2.06 14.56
N LEU A 19 0.11 2.31 13.29
CA LEU A 19 1.35 1.85 12.65
C LEU A 19 2.58 2.40 13.38
N GLU A 20 2.60 3.70 13.68
CA GLU A 20 3.68 4.36 14.41
C GLU A 20 3.86 3.80 15.82
N LYS A 21 2.76 3.64 16.56
CA LYS A 21 2.76 3.04 17.90
C LYS A 21 3.35 1.63 17.90
N MET A 22 3.07 0.85 16.85
CA MET A 22 3.58 -0.51 16.68
C MET A 22 4.95 -0.55 15.98
N LYS A 23 5.55 0.60 15.64
CA LYS A 23 6.82 0.74 14.91
C LYS A 23 6.81 0.02 13.55
N ILE A 24 5.66 -0.01 12.88
CA ILE A 24 5.51 -0.53 11.53
C ILE A 24 5.79 0.63 10.56
N TYR A 25 6.81 0.46 9.73
CA TYR A 25 7.14 1.45 8.70
C TYR A 25 6.06 1.49 7.62
N TYR A 26 5.73 2.70 7.17
CA TYR A 26 4.79 2.92 6.09
C TYR A 26 5.20 4.12 5.23
N LYS A 27 4.65 4.17 4.01
CA LYS A 27 4.75 5.32 3.11
C LYS A 27 3.35 5.72 2.65
N LEU A 28 3.09 7.02 2.54
CA LEU A 28 1.89 7.53 1.89
C LEU A 28 2.15 7.77 0.41
N ASN A 29 1.16 7.43 -0.43
CA ASN A 29 1.23 7.60 -1.86
C ASN A 29 -0.14 8.02 -2.45
N LYS A 30 -0.13 8.53 -3.67
CA LYS A 30 -1.31 9.01 -4.40
C LYS A 30 -1.29 8.49 -5.83
N VAL A 31 -1.81 7.28 -6.04
CA VAL A 31 -1.73 6.56 -7.33
C VAL A 31 -2.99 6.67 -8.20
N ARG A 32 -4.15 6.94 -7.59
CA ARG A 32 -5.44 7.19 -8.28
C ARG A 32 -6.13 8.43 -7.74
N ASN A 33 -7.06 9.03 -8.48
CA ASN A 33 -7.61 10.36 -8.17
C ASN A 33 -8.41 10.39 -6.85
N GLU A 34 -9.08 9.29 -6.55
CA GLU A 34 -10.09 9.14 -5.52
C GLU A 34 -9.60 8.41 -4.25
N ALA A 35 -8.28 8.22 -4.07
CA ALA A 35 -7.76 7.48 -2.92
C ALA A 35 -6.44 8.04 -2.38
N ILE A 36 -6.16 7.80 -1.10
CA ILE A 36 -4.80 7.86 -0.52
C ILE A 36 -4.36 6.44 -0.21
N MET A 37 -3.20 6.05 -0.71
CA MET A 37 -2.60 4.74 -0.46
C MET A 37 -1.64 4.81 0.72
N VAL A 38 -1.75 3.83 1.62
CA VAL A 38 -0.75 3.52 2.65
C VAL A 38 -0.04 2.24 2.23
N GLU A 39 1.23 2.36 1.87
CA GLU A 39 2.09 1.24 1.54
C GLU A 39 2.80 0.76 2.82
N VAL A 40 2.65 -0.51 3.15
CA VAL A 40 3.27 -1.13 4.33
C VAL A 40 4.10 -2.34 3.89
N ALA A 41 5.38 -2.36 4.26
CA ALA A 41 6.26 -3.49 4.05
C ALA A 41 6.55 -4.19 5.38
N VAL A 42 6.26 -5.49 5.44
CA VAL A 42 6.55 -6.38 6.57
C VAL A 42 7.29 -7.63 6.05
N PRO A 43 7.96 -8.42 6.90
CA PRO A 43 8.64 -9.63 6.44
C PRO A 43 7.73 -10.54 5.62
N GLY A 44 8.14 -10.82 4.38
CA GLY A 44 7.43 -11.69 3.45
C GLY A 44 6.15 -11.10 2.84
N GLN A 45 5.77 -9.86 3.14
CA GLN A 45 4.56 -9.25 2.57
C GLN A 45 4.70 -7.75 2.31
N ARG A 46 4.08 -7.30 1.23
CA ARG A 46 3.81 -5.88 0.96
C ARG A 46 2.32 -5.67 0.89
N TRP A 47 1.82 -4.67 1.59
CA TRP A 47 0.41 -4.33 1.69
C TRP A 47 0.18 -2.98 1.06
N GLU A 48 -0.79 -2.90 0.17
CA GLU A 48 -1.32 -1.65 -0.36
C GLU A 48 -2.72 -1.45 0.22
N ILE A 49 -2.89 -0.38 1.01
CA ILE A 49 -4.14 -0.09 1.73
C ILE A 49 -4.64 1.26 1.26
N GLU A 50 -5.74 1.27 0.51
CA GLU A 50 -6.27 2.48 -0.11
C GLU A 50 -7.51 2.98 0.62
N PHE A 51 -7.42 4.22 1.11
CA PHE A 51 -8.51 4.95 1.73
C PHE A 51 -9.21 5.79 0.65
N MET A 52 -10.36 5.31 0.20
CA MET A 52 -11.15 5.89 -0.90
C MET A 52 -11.91 7.12 -0.43
N GLU A 53 -12.18 8.08 -1.33
CA GLU A 53 -12.92 9.31 -1.04
C GLU A 53 -14.32 9.05 -0.44
N ASP A 54 -14.99 7.99 -0.90
CA ASP A 54 -16.30 7.55 -0.42
C ASP A 54 -16.27 6.87 0.97
N GLY A 55 -15.07 6.68 1.54
CA GLY A 55 -14.83 6.08 2.83
C GLY A 55 -14.67 4.55 2.83
N THR A 56 -14.70 3.93 1.64
CA THR A 56 -14.33 2.53 1.44
C THR A 56 -12.82 2.35 1.68
N ILE A 57 -12.44 1.17 2.16
CA ILE A 57 -11.02 0.79 2.30
C ILE A 57 -10.80 -0.45 1.46
N GLU A 58 -9.89 -0.36 0.49
CA GLU A 58 -9.46 -1.48 -0.34
C GLU A 58 -8.07 -1.93 0.10
N ILE A 59 -7.83 -3.25 0.13
CA ILE A 59 -6.55 -3.82 0.58
C ILE A 59 -6.10 -4.88 -0.41
N GLU A 60 -4.90 -4.71 -0.94
CA GLU A 60 -4.17 -5.74 -1.67
C GLU A 60 -2.94 -6.21 -0.88
N LYS A 61 -2.65 -7.51 -0.95
CA LYS A 61 -1.48 -8.11 -0.32
C LYS A 61 -0.65 -8.83 -1.36
N PHE A 62 0.61 -8.44 -1.46
CA PHE A 62 1.64 -9.15 -2.20
C PHE A 62 2.38 -10.04 -1.20
N ILE A 63 2.30 -11.35 -1.40
CA ILE A 63 2.89 -12.34 -0.51
C ILE A 63 4.12 -12.93 -1.22
N SER A 64 5.25 -12.96 -0.53
CA SER A 64 6.46 -13.61 -1.03
C SER A 64 6.23 -15.11 -1.22
N ASP A 65 6.76 -15.64 -2.30
CA ASP A 65 6.89 -17.08 -2.57
C ASP A 65 7.87 -17.80 -1.63
N GLN A 66 8.59 -17.05 -0.78
CA GLN A 66 9.59 -17.51 0.19
C GLN A 66 10.87 -18.06 -0.44
N ASP A 67 11.10 -17.82 -1.72
CA ASP A 67 12.30 -18.23 -2.43
C ASP A 67 13.30 -17.08 -2.62
N PHE A 68 14.55 -17.45 -2.92
CA PHE A 68 15.60 -16.52 -3.30
C PHE A 68 16.11 -16.90 -4.69
N TYR A 69 16.11 -15.91 -5.58
CA TYR A 69 16.51 -16.11 -6.96
C TYR A 69 17.84 -15.42 -7.26
N ASP A 70 18.53 -15.88 -8.31
CA ASP A 70 19.79 -15.30 -8.76
C ASP A 70 19.59 -14.27 -9.87
N SER A 71 20.69 -13.78 -10.45
CA SER A 71 20.64 -12.73 -11.49
C SER A 71 19.93 -13.15 -12.78
N ASN A 72 19.66 -14.44 -13.00
CA ASN A 72 18.96 -14.89 -14.21
C ASN A 72 17.50 -14.38 -14.25
N GLU A 73 16.87 -14.11 -13.10
CA GLU A 73 15.52 -13.55 -13.05
C GLU A 73 15.44 -12.12 -13.61
N LEU A 74 16.56 -11.42 -13.76
CA LEU A 74 16.58 -10.11 -14.42
C LEU A 74 16.20 -10.22 -15.90
N ASP A 75 16.67 -11.26 -16.59
CA ASP A 75 16.32 -11.50 -18.00
C ASP A 75 14.86 -11.94 -18.13
N VAL A 76 14.36 -12.75 -17.19
CA VAL A 76 12.93 -13.15 -17.12
C VAL A 76 12.05 -11.92 -16.93
N LEU A 77 12.38 -11.05 -15.98
CA LEU A 77 11.66 -9.81 -15.72
C LEU A 77 11.55 -8.94 -16.98
N LEU A 78 12.66 -8.72 -17.68
CA LEU A 78 12.69 -7.89 -18.89
C LEU A 78 11.96 -8.55 -20.07
N ARG A 79 12.07 -9.88 -20.23
CA ARG A 79 11.43 -10.61 -21.33
C ARG A 79 9.91 -10.71 -21.16
N ASP A 80 9.45 -11.06 -19.97
CA ASP A 80 8.05 -11.44 -19.75
C ASP A 80 7.16 -10.25 -19.38
N PHE A 81 7.74 -9.13 -18.94
CA PHE A 81 7.02 -7.93 -18.48
C PHE A 81 7.43 -6.64 -19.21
N SER A 82 8.10 -6.75 -20.37
CA SER A 82 8.22 -5.60 -21.28
C SER A 82 6.96 -5.46 -22.13
N ASP A 83 6.47 -4.23 -22.26
CA ASP A 83 5.37 -3.84 -23.16
C ASP A 83 5.82 -3.75 -24.63
#